data_AF-A0A7Z9JN42-F1
#
_entry.id   AF-A0A7Z9JN42-F1
#
_cell.length_a   1.000
_cell.length_b   1.000
_cell.length_c   1.000
_cell.angle_alpha   90.00
_cell.angle_beta   90.00
_cell.angle_gamma   90.00
#
_symmetry.space_group_name_H-M   'P 1'
#
loop_
_entity.id
_entity.type
_entity.pdbx_description
1 polymer ?
#
loop_
_entity_poly.entity_id
_entity_poly.type
_entity_poly.pdbx_seq_one_letter_code
_entity_poly.pdbx_strand_id
1 'polypeptide(L)' 'MGPGDMRMSFDVGRAGMPQVLVDARARVLAATRRTGIAFLNQVNAENIEAMIEEGVRIGANPGAEVADQGRRYTKRQMPW' A
#
# COMPACT_ATOMS: atom_id res chain seq x y z
N MET A 1 9.33 -2.00 1.63
CA MET A 1 9.68 -2.82 0.46
C MET A 1 8.49 -2.81 -0.47
N GLY A 2 8.69 -2.44 -1.74
CA GLY A 2 7.60 -2.43 -2.71
C GLY A 2 7.23 -3.86 -3.14
N PRO A 3 6.04 -4.07 -3.70
CA PRO A 3 5.64 -5.38 -4.23
C PRO A 3 6.55 -5.87 -5.37
N GLY A 4 7.18 -4.96 -6.12
CA GLY A 4 8.18 -5.28 -7.15
C GLY A 4 9.48 -5.82 -6.56
N ASP A 5 10.03 -5.14 -5.55
CA ASP A 5 11.27 -5.57 -4.88
C ASP A 5 11.11 -6.91 -4.16
N MET A 6 9.94 -7.12 -3.56
CA MET A 6 9.60 -8.40 -2.93
C MET A 6 9.57 -9.53 -3.96
N ARG A 7 8.98 -9.32 -5.15
CA ARG A 7 9.01 -10.35 -6.20
C ARG A 7 10.43 -10.72 -6.61
N MET A 8 11.30 -9.73 -6.79
CA MET A 8 12.70 -9.95 -7.15
C MET A 8 13.46 -10.70 -6.05
N SER A 9 13.18 -10.39 -4.78
CA SER A 9 13.84 -11.03 -3.63
C SER A 9 13.43 -12.48 -3.40
N PHE A 10 12.21 -12.85 -3.81
CA PHE A 10 11.65 -14.20 -3.65
C PHE A 10 11.70 -15.04 -4.94
N ASP A 11 12.37 -14.56 -6.00
CA ASP A 11 12.47 -15.21 -7.32
C ASP A 11 11.13 -15.71 -7.87
N VAL A 12 10.08 -14.89 -7.73
CA VAL A 12 8.72 -15.24 -8.14
C VAL A 12 8.29 -14.42 -9.35
N GLY A 13 7.85 -15.14 -10.39
CA GLY A 13 7.36 -14.57 -11.63
C GLY A 13 6.14 -13.65 -11.47
N ARG A 14 5.78 -12.94 -12.54
CA ARG A 14 4.63 -12.00 -12.55
C ARG A 14 3.26 -12.68 -12.46
N ALA A 15 3.19 -14.01 -12.57
CA ALA A 15 1.94 -14.75 -12.51
C ALA A 15 1.43 -14.85 -11.06
N GLY A 16 0.32 -14.15 -10.79
CA GLY A 16 -0.33 -14.16 -9.49
C GLY A 16 0.42 -13.42 -8.38
N MET A 17 -0.12 -13.51 -7.16
CA MET A 17 0.57 -13.14 -5.93
C MET A 17 0.77 -14.40 -5.10
N PRO A 18 1.97 -14.98 -5.10
CA PRO A 18 2.32 -16.10 -4.22
C PRO A 18 2.03 -15.76 -2.76
N GLN A 19 1.52 -16.74 -2.01
CA GLN A 19 1.16 -16.55 -0.59
C GLN A 19 2.33 -16.00 0.24
N VAL A 20 3.57 -16.40 -0.07
CA VAL A 20 4.78 -15.89 0.59
C VAL A 20 4.92 -14.36 0.50
N LEU A 21 4.47 -13.75 -0.59
CA LEU A 21 4.49 -12.28 -0.73
C LEU A 21 3.38 -11.62 0.08
N VAL A 22 2.22 -12.27 0.20
CA VAL A 22 1.10 -11.80 1.03
C VAL A 22 1.53 -11.82 2.50
N ASP A 23 2.15 -12.91 2.95
CA ASP A 23 2.62 -13.08 4.32
C ASP A 23 3.77 -12.11 4.65
N ALA A 24 4.71 -11.94 3.72
CA ALA A 24 5.80 -10.97 3.86
C ALA A 24 5.25 -9.54 3.98
N ARG A 25 4.28 -9.16 3.14
CA ARG A 25 3.61 -7.85 3.22
C ARG A 25 2.93 -7.68 4.58
N ALA A 26 2.14 -8.67 5.02
CA ALA A 26 1.43 -8.61 6.30
C ALA A 26 2.39 -8.45 7.48
N ARG A 27 3.53 -9.15 7.46
CA ARG A 27 4.56 -9.05 8.51
C ARG A 27 5.19 -7.66 8.55
N VAL A 28 5.55 -7.09 7.40
CA VAL A 28 6.14 -5.74 7.34
C VAL A 28 5.12 -4.69 7.78
N LEU A 29 3.88 -4.78 7.33
CA LEU A 29 2.81 -3.89 7.73
C LEU A 29 2.56 -3.93 9.25
N ALA A 30 2.49 -5.12 9.84
CA ALA A 30 2.32 -5.27 11.28
C ALA A 30 3.49 -4.64 12.06
N ALA A 31 4.71 -4.76 11.55
CA ALA A 31 5.88 -4.12 12.14
C ALA A 31 5.81 -2.60 12.05
N THR A 32 5.51 -2.04 10.88
CA THR A 32 5.42 -0.58 10.69
C THR A 32 4.29 0.05 11.51
N ARG A 33 3.17 -0.66 11.67
CA ARG A 33 2.06 -0.21 12.54
C ARG A 33 2.47 -0.11 14.01
N ARG A 34 3.23 -1.08 14.53
CA ARG A 34 3.71 -1.04 15.92
C ARG A 34 4.69 0.10 16.18
N THR A 35 5.46 0.51 15.16
CA THR A 35 6.49 1.53 15.29
C THR A 35 6.06 2.91 14.78
N GLY A 36 4.82 3.06 14.28
CA GLY A 36 4.32 4.31 13.71
C GLY A 36 4.99 4.73 12.38
N ILE A 37 5.67 3.80 11.70
CA ILE A 37 6.33 4.08 10.42
C ILE A 37 5.31 4.02 9.29
N ALA A 38 5.37 4.96 8.35
CA ALA A 38 4.51 4.97 7.17
C ALA A 38 4.83 3.76 6.27
N PHE A 39 3.81 2.94 5.98
CA PHE A 39 3.93 1.82 5.05
C PHE A 39 3.56 2.27 3.63
N LEU A 40 4.43 1.92 2.67
CA LEU A 40 4.22 2.15 1.24
C LEU A 40 3.65 0.89 0.59
N ASN A 41 2.54 1.04 -0.14
CA ASN A 41 1.94 -0.04 -0.92
C ASN A 41 1.37 0.46 -2.25
N GLN A 42 1.12 -0.47 -3.19
CA GLN A 42 0.34 -0.19 -4.39
C GLN A 42 -1.12 0.08 -3.98
N VAL A 43 -1.71 1.11 -4.58
CA VAL A 43 -3.10 1.51 -4.35
C VAL A 43 -3.80 1.78 -5.69
N ASN A 44 -5.09 1.52 -5.77
CA ASN A 44 -5.94 1.82 -6.92
C ASN A 44 -7.33 2.32 -6.44
N ALA A 45 -8.20 2.70 -7.37
CA ALA A 45 -9.53 3.23 -7.05
C ALA A 45 -10.41 2.21 -6.28
N GLU A 46 -10.17 0.92 -6.48
CA GLU A 46 -10.93 -0.16 -5.86
C GLU A 46 -10.52 -0.40 -4.40
N ASN A 47 -9.26 -0.13 -4.03
CA ASN A 47 -8.71 -0.53 -2.74
C ASN A 47 -8.20 0.61 -1.86
N ILE A 48 -8.19 1.86 -2.33
CA ILE A 48 -7.58 2.99 -1.61
C ILE A 48 -8.13 3.18 -0.19
N GLU A 49 -9.44 3.04 0.01
CA GLU A 49 -10.08 3.21 1.32
C GLU A 49 -9.66 2.10 2.30
N ALA A 50 -9.74 0.84 1.85
CA ALA A 50 -9.27 -0.31 2.63
C ALA A 50 -7.78 -0.19 2.97
N MET A 51 -6.95 0.30 2.04
CA MET A 51 -5.51 0.51 2.28
C MET A 51 -5.26 1.60 3.34
N ILE A 52 -6.06 2.67 3.34
CA ILE A 52 -5.99 3.73 4.37
C ILE A 52 -6.35 3.17 5.75
N GLU A 53 -7.43 2.38 5.84
CA GLU A 53 -7.82 1.70 7.09
C GLU A 53 -6.77 0.70 7.58
N GLU A 54 -6.12 0.01 6.65
CA GLU A 54 -5.05 -0.96 6.94
C GLU A 54 -3.78 -0.29 7.50
N GLY A 55 -3.65 1.03 7.32
CA GLY A 55 -2.54 1.85 7.80
C GLY A 55 -1.51 2.22 6.71
N VAL A 56 -1.82 1.98 5.44
CA VAL A 56 -1.02 2.49 4.31
C VAL A 56 -1.10 4.02 4.31
N ARG A 57 0.07 4.67 4.28
CA ARG A 57 0.16 6.14 4.25
C ARG A 57 0.83 6.66 2.97
N ILE A 58 1.47 5.79 2.20
CA ILE A 58 2.12 6.14 0.94
C ILE A 58 1.62 5.19 -0.16
N GLY A 59 0.87 5.73 -1.11
CA GLY A 59 0.43 5.00 -2.29
C GLY A 59 1.45 5.10 -3.42
N ALA A 60 1.84 3.97 -4.01
CA ALA A 60 2.68 3.95 -5.20
C ALA A 60 1.83 4.00 -6.47
N ASN A 61 2.14 4.94 -7.36
CA ASN A 61 1.46 5.19 -8.64
C ASN A 61 -0.06 5.51 -8.58
N PRO A 62 -0.60 6.22 -7.57
CA PRO A 62 -2.00 6.62 -7.60
C PRO A 62 -2.18 7.70 -8.68
N GLY A 63 -3.02 7.43 -9.68
CA GLY A 63 -3.50 8.49 -10.56
C GLY A 63 -4.21 9.60 -9.76
N ALA A 64 -4.45 10.76 -10.38
CA ALA A 64 -5.06 11.92 -9.72
C ALA A 64 -6.41 11.57 -9.04
N GLU A 65 -7.21 10.72 -9.67
CA GLU A 65 -8.48 10.22 -9.16
C GLU A 65 -8.34 9.46 -7.83
N VAL A 66 -7.39 8.52 -7.76
CA VAL A 66 -7.13 7.72 -6.54
C VAL A 66 -6.63 8.63 -5.41
N ALA A 67 -5.82 9.63 -5.74
CA ALA A 67 -5.37 10.61 -4.78
C ALA A 67 -6.52 11.48 -4.25
N ASP A 68 -7.46 11.89 -5.10
CA ASP A 68 -8.63 12.67 -4.70
C ASP A 68 -9.58 11.85 -3.81
N GLN A 69 -9.87 10.60 -4.19
CA GLN A 69 -10.68 9.68 -3.39
C GLN A 69 -10.09 9.47 -1.99
N GLY A 70 -8.79 9.19 -1.90
CA GLY A 70 -8.11 9.04 -0.60
C GLY A 70 -8.16 10.31 0.27
N ARG A 71 -8.07 11.50 -0.35
CA ARG A 71 -8.16 12.79 0.37
C ARG A 71 -9.57 13.05 0.89
N ARG A 72 -10.60 12.79 0.07
CA ARG A 72 -12.01 12.89 0.49
C ARG A 72 -12.32 11.95 1.66
N TYR A 73 -11.87 10.70 1.56
CA TYR A 73 -12.05 9.69 2.61
C TYR A 73 -11.36 10.09 3.93
N THR A 74 -10.12 10.60 3.85
CA THR A 74 -9.37 11.08 5.03
C THR A 74 -9.79 12.47 5.51
N LYS A 75 -10.76 13.12 4.85
CA LYS A 75 -11.24 14.48 5.15
C LYS A 75 -10.10 15.52 5.19
N ARG A 76 -9.03 15.32 4.42
CA ARG A 76 -7.88 16.22 4.41
C ARG A 76 -8.24 17.51 3.66
N GLN A 77 -8.37 18.61 4.38
CA GLN A 77 -8.64 19.93 3.80
C GLN A 77 -7.46 20.39 2.93
N MET A 78 -7.75 20.98 1.77
CA MET A 78 -6.79 21.75 0.96
C MET A 78 -6.32 23.00 1.76
N PRO A 79 -5.12 23.59 1.51
CA PRO A 79 -4.34 23.55 0.27
C PRO A 79 -2.96 22.85 0.34
N TRP A 80 -2.49 22.40 -0.82
CA TRP A 80 -1.11 22.01 -1.16
C TRP A 80 -0.84 22.43 -2.60
#